data_AF-A0AAE3C7G0-F1
#
_entry.id   AF-A0AAE3C7G0-F1
#
_cell.length_a   1.000
_cell.length_b   1.000
_cell.length_c   1.000
_cell.angle_alpha   90.00
_cell.angle_beta   90.00
_cell.angle_gamma   90.00
#
_symmetry.space_group_name_H-M   'P 1'
#
loop_
_entity.id
_entity.type
_entity.pdbx_description
1 polymer ?
#
loop_
_entity_poly.entity_id
_entity_poly.type
_entity_poly.pdbx_seq_one_letter_code
_entity_poly.pdbx_strand_id
1 'polypeptide(L)'
;MGPSKKSSREAEALRRLRVFRYVDFFETYIREEIERRLRERYGDEWWEKGVPEEVRNSCNELAEKGQSSEPLINFTNFRDYISIITNEENWSDIFSSLFNNLSPQAVKTYLFGLNRLRGRTCHIRPLTDDDVQKAEVFVRELCGSNEAAIGEFEKIREGKMLSYTEIRIVHPLVFHLNGWGTQEEILQEVGYISYDLRKVLELMKDAGLLERATGAEIASGIVQGAPLLQENRKQPSPKERVYFLTTTREDLLQENRKQPSPKERVYFLTTTREEILEKHPEIKAFKKR
;
A
#
# COMPACT_ATOMS: atom_id res chain seq x y z
N MET A 1 11.36 26.71 -21.21
CA MET A 1 11.54 26.67 -19.74
C MET A 1 11.44 25.20 -19.33
N GLY A 2 12.52 24.60 -18.79
CA GLY A 2 12.46 23.23 -18.30
C GLY A 2 11.60 23.12 -17.03
N PRO A 3 11.01 21.95 -16.72
CA PRO A 3 10.25 21.78 -15.50
C PRO A 3 11.14 22.05 -14.27
N SER A 4 10.59 22.77 -13.29
CA SER A 4 11.22 23.01 -11.99
C SER A 4 11.70 21.69 -11.36
N LYS A 5 12.86 21.69 -10.68
CA LYS A 5 13.39 20.52 -9.93
C LYS A 5 12.34 19.90 -8.99
N LYS A 6 11.40 20.70 -8.50
CA LYS A 6 10.28 20.27 -7.65
C LYS A 6 9.24 19.43 -8.42
N SER A 7 8.84 19.89 -9.60
CA SER A 7 7.92 19.18 -10.50
C SER A 7 8.50 17.82 -10.94
N SER A 8 9.82 17.72 -11.10
CA SER A 8 10.49 16.45 -11.41
C SER A 8 10.44 15.44 -10.26
N ARG A 9 10.46 15.90 -9.00
CA ARG A 9 10.42 15.02 -7.82
C ARG A 9 9.01 14.52 -7.53
N GLU A 10 8.01 15.39 -7.64
CA GLU A 10 6.60 15.03 -7.50
C GLU A 10 6.19 14.00 -8.57
N ALA A 11 6.59 14.21 -9.82
CA ALA A 11 6.35 13.24 -10.89
C ALA A 11 7.00 11.86 -10.61
N GLU A 12 8.21 11.83 -10.06
CA GLU A 12 8.84 10.58 -9.65
C GLU A 12 8.11 9.90 -8.49
N ALA A 13 7.71 10.67 -7.46
CA ALA A 13 6.96 10.15 -6.32
C ALA A 13 5.62 9.55 -6.76
N LEU A 14 4.91 10.21 -7.69
CA LEU A 14 3.67 9.70 -8.26
C LEU A 14 3.87 8.38 -9.01
N ARG A 15 4.90 8.27 -9.85
CA ARG A 15 5.23 7.00 -10.52
C ARG A 15 5.49 5.88 -9.50
N ARG A 16 6.29 6.19 -8.48
CA ARG A 16 6.66 5.24 -7.44
C ARG A 16 5.47 4.79 -6.62
N LEU A 17 4.58 5.72 -6.25
CA LEU A 17 3.34 5.40 -5.55
C LEU A 17 2.40 4.56 -6.41
N ARG A 18 2.29 4.83 -7.72
CA ARG A 18 1.49 3.99 -8.63
C ARG A 18 2.00 2.56 -8.69
N VAL A 19 3.30 2.36 -8.94
CA VAL A 19 3.89 1.01 -8.95
C VAL A 19 3.69 0.32 -7.59
N PHE A 20 3.89 1.05 -6.50
CA PHE A 20 3.65 0.52 -5.16
C PHE A 20 2.21 0.03 -5.00
N ARG A 21 1.21 0.86 -5.34
CA ARG A 21 -0.21 0.50 -5.26
C ARG A 21 -0.55 -0.74 -6.07
N TYR A 22 -0.03 -0.86 -7.28
CA TYR A 22 -0.31 -2.00 -8.16
C TYR A 22 0.27 -3.29 -7.58
N VAL A 23 1.50 -3.22 -7.06
CA VAL A 23 2.16 -4.34 -6.39
C VAL A 23 1.42 -4.71 -5.10
N ASP A 24 1.09 -3.74 -4.25
CA ASP A 24 0.41 -3.93 -2.97
C ASP A 24 -0.99 -4.54 -3.13
N PHE A 25 -1.75 -4.03 -4.11
CA PHE A 25 -3.02 -4.63 -4.53
C PHE A 25 -2.82 -6.09 -4.93
N PHE A 26 -1.88 -6.37 -5.85
CA PHE A 26 -1.70 -7.72 -6.35
C PHE A 26 -1.16 -8.69 -5.29
N GLU A 27 -0.24 -8.28 -4.43
CA GLU A 27 0.25 -9.10 -3.30
C GLU A 27 -0.89 -9.46 -2.34
N THR A 28 -1.85 -8.58 -2.14
CA THR A 28 -3.03 -8.85 -1.31
C THR A 28 -3.96 -9.83 -2.02
N TYR A 29 -4.34 -9.51 -3.26
CA TYR A 29 -5.21 -10.33 -4.10
C TYR A 29 -4.69 -11.77 -4.27
N ILE A 30 -3.43 -11.93 -4.68
CA ILE A 30 -2.89 -13.25 -4.98
C ILE A 30 -2.77 -14.12 -3.73
N ARG A 31 -2.50 -13.51 -2.57
CA ARG A 31 -2.42 -14.22 -1.28
C ARG A 31 -3.77 -14.79 -0.90
N GLU A 32 -4.83 -14.00 -1.07
CA GLU A 32 -6.21 -14.43 -0.84
C GLU A 32 -6.61 -15.55 -1.80
N GLU A 33 -6.29 -15.44 -3.09
CA GLU A 33 -6.59 -16.48 -4.07
C GLU A 33 -5.81 -17.78 -3.82
N ILE A 34 -4.55 -17.68 -3.41
CA ILE A 34 -3.75 -18.85 -3.00
C ILE A 34 -4.42 -19.54 -1.83
N GLU A 35 -4.69 -18.82 -0.74
CA GLU A 35 -5.30 -19.42 0.45
C GLU A 35 -6.69 -20.01 0.13
N ARG A 36 -7.55 -19.25 -0.56
CA ARG A 36 -8.90 -19.69 -0.91
C ARG A 36 -8.88 -20.98 -1.71
N ARG A 37 -8.10 -21.03 -2.81
CA ARG A 37 -8.08 -22.19 -3.71
C ARG A 37 -7.41 -23.40 -3.10
N LEU A 38 -6.35 -23.22 -2.32
CA LEU A 38 -5.72 -24.33 -1.61
C LEU A 38 -6.66 -24.88 -0.52
N ARG A 39 -7.39 -24.03 0.22
CA ARG A 39 -8.43 -24.45 1.17
C ARG A 39 -9.57 -25.21 0.50
N GLU A 40 -10.02 -24.77 -0.67
CA GLU A 40 -11.03 -25.49 -1.45
C GLU A 40 -10.57 -26.91 -1.83
N ARG A 41 -9.28 -27.08 -2.12
CA ARG A 41 -8.71 -28.36 -2.54
C ARG A 41 -8.33 -29.30 -1.39
N TYR A 42 -7.79 -28.75 -0.30
CA TYR A 42 -7.12 -29.50 0.77
C TYR A 42 -7.76 -29.29 2.15
N GLY A 43 -8.76 -28.42 2.29
CA GLY A 43 -9.41 -28.13 3.57
C GLY A 43 -8.50 -27.38 4.54
N ASP A 44 -8.55 -27.74 5.82
CA ASP A 44 -7.74 -27.10 6.87
C ASP A 44 -6.24 -27.42 6.76
N GLU A 45 -5.88 -28.54 6.13
CA GLU A 45 -4.49 -28.96 5.88
C GLU A 45 -3.87 -28.31 4.63
N TRP A 46 -4.50 -27.26 4.09
CA TRP A 46 -4.05 -26.60 2.86
C TRP A 46 -2.66 -26.02 2.95
N TRP A 47 -2.24 -25.56 4.14
CA TRP A 47 -0.90 -25.04 4.32
C TRP A 47 0.11 -26.18 4.19
N GLU A 48 -0.11 -27.28 4.90
CA GLU A 48 0.79 -28.44 4.92
C GLU A 48 0.86 -29.17 3.59
N LYS A 49 -0.27 -29.30 2.88
CA LYS A 49 -0.40 -30.08 1.64
C LYS A 49 -0.19 -29.23 0.38
N GLY A 50 -0.67 -28.00 0.37
CA GLY A 50 -0.68 -27.14 -0.80
C GLY A 50 0.53 -26.20 -0.89
N VAL A 51 1.28 -26.00 0.18
CA VAL A 51 2.44 -25.10 0.21
C VAL A 51 3.75 -25.90 0.32
N PRO A 52 4.70 -25.70 -0.61
CA PRO A 52 6.01 -26.37 -0.57
C PRO A 52 6.73 -26.20 0.77
N GLU A 53 7.43 -27.24 1.20
CA GLU A 53 8.10 -27.28 2.50
C GLU A 53 9.10 -26.12 2.69
N GLU A 54 9.85 -25.77 1.65
CA GLU A 54 10.82 -24.67 1.69
C GLU A 54 10.15 -23.32 1.97
N VAL A 55 8.97 -23.09 1.38
CA VAL A 55 8.19 -21.87 1.61
C VAL A 55 7.66 -21.86 3.05
N ARG A 56 7.14 -22.99 3.54
CA ARG A 56 6.64 -23.10 4.92
C ARG A 56 7.75 -22.83 5.93
N ASN A 57 8.92 -23.45 5.76
CA ASN A 57 10.07 -23.27 6.63
C ASN A 57 10.53 -21.80 6.64
N SER A 58 10.64 -21.16 5.47
CA SER A 58 11.00 -19.75 5.37
C SER A 58 9.98 -18.84 6.06
N CYS A 59 8.68 -19.13 5.97
CA CYS A 59 7.65 -18.32 6.62
C CYS A 59 7.67 -18.48 8.14
N ASN A 60 7.86 -19.71 8.65
CA ASN A 60 8.01 -19.97 10.08
C ASN A 60 9.19 -19.20 10.68
N GLU A 61 10.36 -19.24 10.02
CA GLU A 61 11.52 -18.48 10.49
C GLU A 61 11.27 -16.97 10.54
N LEU A 62 10.53 -16.41 9.57
CA LEU A 62 10.21 -14.99 9.53
C LEU A 62 9.19 -14.61 10.62
N ALA A 63 8.20 -15.47 10.88
CA ALA A 63 7.22 -15.27 11.93
C ALA A 63 7.87 -15.28 13.32
N GLU A 64 8.77 -16.24 13.57
CA GLU A 64 9.56 -16.34 14.81
C GLU A 64 10.45 -15.11 15.02
N LYS A 65 11.21 -14.70 13.98
CA LYS A 65 12.06 -13.50 14.02
C LYS A 65 11.24 -12.23 14.24
N GLY A 66 10.04 -12.16 13.66
CA GLY A 66 9.15 -11.01 13.73
C GLY A 66 8.33 -10.93 15.01
N GLN A 67 8.33 -11.96 15.86
CA GLN A 67 7.45 -12.09 17.04
C GLN A 67 5.99 -11.73 16.72
N SER A 68 5.51 -12.16 15.56
CA SER A 68 4.23 -11.75 15.01
C SER A 68 3.26 -12.91 15.04
N SER A 69 2.03 -12.65 15.49
CA SER A 69 0.92 -13.61 15.50
C SER A 69 0.11 -13.60 14.20
N GLU A 70 0.63 -12.96 13.15
CA GLU A 70 -0.01 -12.89 11.83
C GLU A 70 -0.06 -14.29 11.20
N PRO A 71 -1.09 -14.60 10.39
CA PRO A 71 -1.13 -15.83 9.60
C PRO A 71 0.15 -16.07 8.80
N LEU A 72 0.66 -17.31 8.77
CA LEU A 72 1.93 -17.63 8.10
C LEU A 72 1.97 -17.23 6.63
N ILE A 73 0.81 -17.30 5.95
CA ILE A 73 0.68 -16.85 4.58
C ILE A 73 1.08 -15.39 4.42
N ASN A 74 0.95 -14.51 5.44
CA ASN A 74 1.36 -13.10 5.38
C ASN A 74 2.88 -12.88 5.29
N PHE A 75 3.69 -13.92 5.56
CA PHE A 75 5.15 -13.88 5.43
C PHE A 75 5.65 -14.32 4.05
N THR A 76 4.75 -14.78 3.18
CA THR A 76 5.10 -15.13 1.80
C THR A 76 5.32 -13.87 0.94
N ASN A 77 6.11 -14.03 -0.11
CA ASN A 77 6.44 -13.02 -1.12
C ASN A 77 6.32 -13.58 -2.55
N PHE A 78 6.59 -12.76 -3.57
CA PHE A 78 6.51 -13.16 -4.98
C PHE A 78 7.28 -14.43 -5.37
N ARG A 79 8.43 -14.70 -4.76
CA ARG A 79 9.18 -15.94 -5.03
C ARG A 79 8.40 -17.15 -4.51
N ASP A 80 7.79 -17.02 -3.34
CA ASP A 80 6.99 -18.06 -2.73
C ASP A 80 5.71 -18.29 -3.54
N TYR A 81 5.05 -17.23 -4.02
CA TYR A 81 3.89 -17.36 -4.90
C TYR A 81 4.24 -18.13 -6.18
N ILE A 82 5.38 -17.84 -6.79
CA ILE A 82 5.86 -18.59 -7.95
C ILE A 82 6.00 -20.07 -7.60
N SER A 83 6.67 -20.40 -6.49
CA SER A 83 6.87 -21.78 -6.05
C SER A 83 5.56 -22.50 -5.76
N ILE A 84 4.59 -21.84 -5.11
CA ILE A 84 3.28 -22.41 -4.78
C ILE A 84 2.46 -22.62 -6.06
N ILE A 85 2.30 -21.58 -6.88
CA ILE A 85 1.38 -21.57 -8.03
C ILE A 85 1.89 -22.51 -9.13
N THR A 86 3.20 -22.49 -9.40
CA THR A 86 3.79 -23.23 -10.53
C THR A 86 4.30 -24.62 -10.15
N ASN A 87 4.08 -25.06 -8.90
CA ASN A 87 4.23 -26.46 -8.52
C ASN A 87 3.31 -27.33 -9.40
N GLU A 88 3.82 -28.45 -9.90
CA GLU A 88 3.10 -29.30 -10.86
C GLU A 88 1.73 -29.76 -10.34
N GLU A 89 1.64 -30.17 -9.07
CA GLU A 89 0.41 -30.65 -8.44
C GLU A 89 -0.63 -29.54 -8.25
N ASN A 90 -0.16 -28.32 -7.95
CA ASN A 90 -1.03 -27.17 -7.76
C ASN A 90 -1.45 -26.55 -9.10
N TRP A 91 -0.58 -26.54 -10.09
CA TRP A 91 -0.82 -25.82 -11.33
C TRP A 91 -2.01 -26.39 -12.10
N SER A 92 -1.98 -27.69 -12.44
CA SER A 92 -3.00 -28.29 -13.32
C SER A 92 -4.40 -28.18 -12.71
N ASP A 93 -4.51 -28.50 -11.42
CA ASP A 93 -5.78 -28.76 -10.77
C ASP A 93 -6.36 -27.54 -10.05
N ILE A 94 -5.51 -26.59 -9.64
CA ILE A 94 -5.91 -25.49 -8.74
C ILE A 94 -5.78 -24.13 -9.42
N PHE A 95 -4.63 -23.83 -10.04
CA PHE A 95 -4.31 -22.47 -10.46
C PHE A 95 -4.41 -22.20 -11.96
N SER A 96 -4.35 -23.21 -12.83
CA SER A 96 -4.39 -23.04 -14.28
C SER A 96 -5.60 -22.21 -14.76
N SER A 97 -6.76 -22.43 -14.14
CA SER A 97 -8.01 -21.73 -14.44
C SER A 97 -8.04 -20.26 -13.99
N LEU A 98 -7.18 -19.85 -13.05
CA LEU A 98 -7.15 -18.48 -12.53
C LEU A 98 -6.61 -17.49 -13.58
N PHE A 99 -5.67 -17.93 -14.42
CA PHE A 99 -4.83 -17.02 -15.21
C PHE A 99 -5.18 -16.95 -16.70
N ASN A 100 -6.46 -17.04 -17.09
CA ASN A 100 -6.89 -16.83 -18.49
C ASN A 100 -6.08 -17.56 -19.57
N ASN A 101 -5.74 -18.83 -19.32
CA ASN A 101 -4.92 -19.66 -20.21
C ASN A 101 -3.45 -19.24 -20.35
N LEU A 102 -2.92 -18.37 -19.47
CA LEU A 102 -1.49 -18.17 -19.35
C LEU A 102 -0.82 -19.50 -18.97
N SER A 103 0.31 -19.79 -19.60
CA SER A 103 1.14 -20.92 -19.20
C SER A 103 1.83 -20.64 -17.85
N PRO A 104 2.26 -21.68 -17.10
CA PRO A 104 2.97 -21.46 -15.84
C PRO A 104 4.24 -20.61 -16.04
N GLN A 105 4.89 -20.72 -17.20
CA GLN A 105 6.07 -19.92 -17.54
C GLN A 105 5.73 -18.44 -17.78
N ALA A 106 4.56 -18.13 -18.34
CA ALA A 106 4.08 -16.75 -18.50
C ALA A 106 3.76 -16.13 -17.14
N VAL A 107 3.03 -16.85 -16.29
CA VAL A 107 2.72 -16.42 -14.91
C VAL A 107 4.02 -16.15 -14.14
N LYS A 108 4.98 -17.07 -14.19
CA LYS A 108 6.31 -16.91 -13.59
C LYS A 108 7.02 -15.65 -14.08
N THR A 109 6.96 -15.37 -15.38
CA THR A 109 7.56 -14.17 -15.98
C THR A 109 6.96 -12.88 -15.40
N TYR A 110 5.63 -12.79 -15.30
CA TYR A 110 4.97 -11.62 -14.75
C TYR A 110 5.23 -11.44 -13.24
N LEU A 111 5.16 -12.52 -12.46
CA LEU A 111 5.46 -12.48 -11.02
C LEU A 111 6.92 -12.05 -10.73
N PHE A 112 7.89 -12.54 -11.52
CA PHE A 112 9.26 -12.05 -11.42
C PHE A 112 9.40 -10.56 -11.79
N GLY A 113 8.67 -10.13 -12.82
CA GLY A 113 8.59 -8.73 -13.22
C GLY A 113 8.10 -7.83 -12.07
N LEU A 114 6.98 -8.22 -11.45
CA LEU A 114 6.43 -7.52 -10.28
C LEU A 114 7.40 -7.52 -9.09
N ASN A 115 8.06 -8.65 -8.79
CA ASN A 115 9.06 -8.70 -7.73
C ASN A 115 10.22 -7.72 -7.96
N ARG A 116 10.68 -7.59 -9.21
CA ARG A 116 11.72 -6.62 -9.57
C ARG A 116 11.24 -5.18 -9.39
N LEU A 117 10.00 -4.89 -9.76
CA LEU A 117 9.40 -3.56 -9.63
C LEU A 117 9.15 -3.20 -8.16
N ARG A 118 8.69 -4.15 -7.34
CA ARG A 118 8.60 -4.05 -5.87
C ARG A 118 9.92 -3.67 -5.24
N GLY A 119 11.02 -4.34 -5.60
CA GLY A 119 12.33 -3.94 -5.10
C GLY A 119 12.65 -2.48 -5.45
N ARG A 120 12.32 -2.06 -6.67
CA ARG A 120 12.60 -0.69 -7.14
C ARG A 120 11.74 0.37 -6.47
N THR A 121 10.52 0.10 -6.03
CA THR A 121 9.72 1.07 -5.26
C THR A 121 10.42 1.44 -3.95
N CYS A 122 11.12 0.49 -3.33
CA CYS A 122 11.84 0.68 -2.08
C CYS A 122 13.29 1.18 -2.26
N HIS A 123 13.85 1.25 -3.47
CA HIS A 123 15.24 1.66 -3.69
C HIS A 123 15.37 3.04 -4.37
N ILE A 124 16.56 3.65 -4.27
CA ILE A 124 16.89 4.99 -4.81
C ILE A 124 16.75 5.07 -6.33
N ARG A 125 16.72 3.95 -7.04
CA ARG A 125 16.66 3.95 -8.51
C ARG A 125 15.34 4.58 -8.98
N PRO A 126 15.37 5.53 -9.93
CA PRO A 126 14.17 6.15 -10.45
C PRO A 126 13.32 5.12 -11.21
N LEU A 127 12.00 5.30 -11.13
CA LEU A 127 11.03 4.58 -11.95
C LEU A 127 10.66 5.43 -13.16
N THR A 128 10.53 4.77 -14.30
CA THR A 128 10.13 5.36 -15.58
C THR A 128 8.63 5.16 -15.81
N ASP A 129 8.05 5.86 -16.78
CA ASP A 129 6.65 5.63 -17.17
C ASP A 129 6.44 4.22 -17.76
N ASP A 130 7.46 3.67 -18.43
CA ASP A 130 7.47 2.28 -18.90
C ASP A 130 7.41 1.26 -17.75
N ASP A 131 8.06 1.56 -16.62
CA ASP A 131 7.95 0.71 -15.43
C ASP A 131 6.53 0.70 -14.84
N VAL A 132 5.85 1.85 -14.87
CA VAL A 132 4.44 1.97 -14.45
C VAL A 132 3.55 1.16 -15.39
N GLN A 133 3.73 1.31 -16.69
CA GLN A 133 2.95 0.58 -17.70
C GLN A 133 3.17 -0.93 -17.60
N LYS A 134 4.41 -1.38 -17.35
CA LYS A 134 4.72 -2.79 -17.14
C LYS A 134 4.05 -3.35 -15.90
N ALA A 135 4.11 -2.63 -14.77
CA ALA A 135 3.40 -3.03 -13.56
C ALA A 135 1.90 -3.19 -13.84
N GLU A 136 1.31 -2.23 -14.55
CA GLU A 136 -0.11 -2.24 -14.91
C GLU A 136 -0.49 -3.46 -15.76
N VAL A 137 0.27 -3.72 -16.81
CA VAL A 137 0.04 -4.90 -17.68
C VAL A 137 0.20 -6.18 -16.87
N PHE A 138 1.26 -6.33 -16.09
CA PHE A 138 1.49 -7.55 -15.32
C PHE A 138 0.37 -7.84 -14.34
N VAL A 139 -0.11 -6.84 -13.59
CA VAL A 139 -1.23 -7.03 -12.67
C VAL A 139 -2.49 -7.40 -13.42
N ARG A 140 -2.81 -6.69 -14.51
CA ARG A 140 -4.02 -6.98 -15.29
C ARG A 140 -4.02 -8.39 -15.88
N GLU A 141 -2.92 -8.82 -16.49
CA GLU A 141 -2.80 -10.19 -17.03
C GLU A 141 -2.90 -11.25 -15.92
N LEU A 142 -2.29 -10.99 -14.75
CA LEU A 142 -2.33 -11.92 -13.62
C LEU A 142 -3.67 -11.95 -12.87
N CYS A 143 -4.48 -10.88 -12.92
CA CYS A 143 -5.85 -10.92 -12.44
C CYS A 143 -6.74 -11.85 -13.29
N GLY A 144 -6.32 -12.19 -14.51
CA GLY A 144 -6.98 -13.19 -15.33
C GLY A 144 -8.43 -12.79 -15.63
N SER A 145 -9.38 -13.70 -15.38
CA SER A 145 -10.82 -13.49 -15.63
C SER A 145 -11.58 -13.04 -14.39
N ASN A 146 -10.88 -12.75 -13.30
CA ASN A 146 -11.53 -12.28 -12.09
C ASN A 146 -11.99 -10.83 -12.27
N GLU A 147 -13.23 -10.66 -12.75
CA GLU A 147 -13.83 -9.35 -13.03
C GLU A 147 -13.88 -8.45 -11.79
N ALA A 148 -14.08 -9.04 -10.61
CA ALA A 148 -14.06 -8.29 -9.35
C ALA A 148 -12.67 -7.72 -9.06
N ALA A 149 -11.63 -8.56 -9.17
CA ALA A 149 -10.25 -8.12 -8.99
C ALA A 149 -9.83 -7.07 -10.03
N ILE A 150 -10.21 -7.25 -11.30
CA ILE A 150 -9.98 -6.23 -12.34
C ILE A 150 -10.68 -4.93 -11.98
N GLY A 151 -11.94 -4.99 -11.55
CA GLY A 151 -12.71 -3.81 -11.16
C GLY A 151 -12.09 -3.04 -10.00
N GLU A 152 -11.56 -3.72 -8.99
CA GLU A 152 -10.81 -3.10 -7.90
C GLU A 152 -9.50 -2.48 -8.38
N PHE A 153 -8.74 -3.22 -9.20
CA PHE A 153 -7.50 -2.73 -9.77
C PHE A 153 -7.70 -1.44 -10.57
N GLU A 154 -8.73 -1.38 -11.41
CA GLU A 154 -9.06 -0.20 -12.21
C GLU A 154 -9.40 1.01 -11.32
N LYS A 155 -10.15 0.81 -10.23
CA LYS A 155 -10.41 1.88 -9.25
C LYS A 155 -9.12 2.38 -8.59
N ILE A 156 -8.18 1.50 -8.27
CA ILE A 156 -6.87 1.88 -7.70
C ILE A 156 -6.02 2.64 -8.72
N ARG A 157 -5.99 2.18 -9.97
CA ARG A 157 -5.32 2.83 -11.11
C ARG A 157 -5.82 4.26 -11.30
N GLU A 158 -7.14 4.43 -11.31
CA GLU A 158 -7.84 5.71 -11.38
C GLU A 158 -7.82 6.49 -10.06
N GLY A 159 -7.37 5.86 -8.96
CA GLY A 159 -7.36 6.32 -7.56
C GLY A 159 -8.67 6.79 -7.02
N LYS A 160 -9.71 6.14 -7.48
CA LYS A 160 -11.00 6.13 -6.84
C LYS A 160 -11.00 5.18 -5.63
N MET A 161 -9.93 4.43 -5.41
CA MET A 161 -9.75 3.51 -4.29
C MET A 161 -8.31 3.55 -3.79
N LEU A 162 -8.13 3.42 -2.47
CA LEU A 162 -6.83 3.26 -1.81
C LEU A 162 -6.34 1.81 -1.89
N SER A 163 -5.03 1.59 -1.93
CA SER A 163 -4.48 0.24 -1.80
C SER A 163 -4.55 -0.27 -0.34
N TYR A 164 -4.38 -1.57 -0.13
CA TYR A 164 -4.46 -2.19 1.19
C TYR A 164 -3.55 -1.50 2.23
N THR A 165 -2.29 -1.25 1.88
CA THR A 165 -1.34 -0.59 2.79
C THR A 165 -1.71 0.88 3.03
N GLU A 166 -2.25 1.58 2.04
CA GLU A 166 -2.75 2.95 2.25
C GLU A 166 -3.94 2.96 3.20
N ILE A 167 -4.88 2.02 3.07
CA ILE A 167 -6.00 1.86 4.00
C ILE A 167 -5.49 1.56 5.41
N ARG A 168 -4.48 0.69 5.56
CA ARG A 168 -3.86 0.39 6.88
C ARG A 168 -3.28 1.63 7.54
N ILE A 169 -2.76 2.58 6.77
CA ILE A 169 -2.21 3.83 7.28
C ILE A 169 -3.34 4.83 7.60
N VAL A 170 -4.31 4.96 6.71
CA VAL A 170 -5.39 5.96 6.84
C VAL A 170 -6.40 5.54 7.91
N HIS A 171 -6.71 4.25 8.05
CA HIS A 171 -7.70 3.77 9.01
C HIS A 171 -7.40 4.20 10.46
N PRO A 172 -6.21 3.97 11.04
CA PRO A 172 -5.89 4.46 12.37
C PRO A 172 -5.96 5.98 12.47
N LEU A 173 -5.54 6.71 11.42
CA LEU A 173 -5.67 8.17 11.40
C LEU A 173 -7.15 8.59 11.50
N VAL A 174 -8.06 7.91 10.81
CA VAL A 174 -9.49 8.23 10.82
C VAL A 174 -10.17 7.82 12.13
N PHE A 175 -9.87 6.62 12.65
CA PHE A 175 -10.66 6.02 13.73
C PHE A 175 -10.02 6.09 15.11
N HIS A 176 -8.68 6.13 15.22
CA HIS A 176 -7.96 5.96 16.49
C HIS A 176 -7.14 7.20 16.86
N LEU A 177 -6.61 7.91 15.87
CA LEU A 177 -5.67 9.01 16.05
C LEU A 177 -6.27 10.38 15.73
N ASN A 178 -7.60 10.48 15.58
CA ASN A 178 -8.32 11.75 15.40
C ASN A 178 -7.69 12.65 14.31
N GLY A 179 -7.45 12.08 13.12
CA GLY A 179 -6.96 12.76 11.94
C GLY A 179 -5.44 13.02 11.89
N TRP A 180 -4.69 12.73 12.96
CA TRP A 180 -3.24 12.98 12.99
C TRP A 180 -2.45 12.03 13.90
N GLY A 181 -1.21 11.70 13.53
CA GLY A 181 -0.36 10.86 14.37
C GLY A 181 1.12 11.10 14.09
N THR A 182 1.94 10.87 15.11
CA THR A 182 3.38 10.68 14.90
C THR A 182 3.61 9.44 14.04
N GLN A 183 4.73 9.43 13.31
CA GLN A 183 5.13 8.26 12.53
C GLN A 183 5.11 6.99 13.40
N GLU A 184 5.61 7.07 14.62
CA GLU A 184 5.71 5.95 15.56
C GLU A 184 4.33 5.45 16.00
N GLU A 185 3.38 6.33 16.33
CA GLU A 185 2.00 5.94 16.65
C GLU A 185 1.33 5.23 15.46
N ILE A 186 1.47 5.78 14.25
CA ILE A 186 0.90 5.16 13.04
C ILE A 186 1.51 3.77 12.82
N LEU A 187 2.84 3.64 12.94
CA LEU A 187 3.51 2.35 12.77
C LEU A 187 3.10 1.33 13.84
N GLN A 188 2.85 1.76 15.07
CA GLN A 188 2.34 0.91 16.15
C GLN A 188 0.93 0.40 15.83
N GLU A 189 0.03 1.29 15.39
CA GLU A 189 -1.34 0.93 15.01
C GLU A 189 -1.39 -0.07 13.84
N VAL A 190 -0.52 0.14 12.85
CA VAL A 190 -0.42 -0.74 11.69
C VAL A 190 0.07 -2.14 12.09
N GLY A 191 0.87 -2.27 13.15
CA GLY A 191 1.27 -3.56 13.72
C GLY A 191 2.42 -4.27 13.01
N TYR A 192 3.08 -3.64 12.05
CA TYR A 192 4.28 -4.19 11.40
C TYR A 192 5.23 -3.09 10.96
N ILE A 193 6.40 -2.97 11.58
CA ILE A 193 7.43 -2.01 11.17
C ILE A 193 8.25 -2.63 10.04
N SER A 194 7.69 -2.70 8.83
CA SER A 194 8.56 -2.86 7.67
C SER A 194 9.26 -1.53 7.39
N TYR A 195 10.52 -1.59 6.97
CA TYR A 195 11.25 -0.46 6.38
C TYR A 195 10.47 0.22 5.22
N ASP A 196 9.45 -0.47 4.71
CA ASP A 196 8.57 -0.01 3.65
C ASP A 196 7.54 1.02 4.13
N LEU A 197 6.91 0.85 5.30
CA LEU A 197 5.82 1.74 5.73
C LEU A 197 6.25 3.20 5.91
N ARG A 198 7.47 3.45 6.44
CA ARG A 198 8.02 4.81 6.53
C ARG A 198 8.17 5.45 5.15
N LYS A 199 8.51 4.64 4.14
CA LYS A 199 8.61 5.11 2.75
C LYS A 199 7.25 5.32 2.15
N VAL A 200 6.28 4.46 2.46
CA VAL A 200 4.90 4.64 2.01
C VAL A 200 4.32 5.94 2.57
N LEU A 201 4.54 6.25 3.85
CA LEU A 201 4.16 7.54 4.44
C LEU A 201 4.78 8.73 3.69
N GLU A 202 6.08 8.68 3.41
CA GLU A 202 6.76 9.73 2.64
C GLU A 202 6.27 9.79 1.17
N LEU A 203 5.90 8.65 0.57
CA LEU A 203 5.33 8.58 -0.78
C LEU A 203 3.93 9.16 -0.83
N MET A 204 3.07 8.81 0.12
CA MET A 204 1.73 9.36 0.27
C MET A 204 1.83 10.87 0.48
N LYS A 205 2.79 11.33 1.28
CA LYS A 205 3.08 12.75 1.46
C LYS A 205 3.58 13.43 0.19
N ASP A 206 4.59 12.87 -0.49
CA ASP A 206 5.11 13.43 -1.74
C ASP A 206 4.07 13.39 -2.88
N ALA A 207 3.05 12.54 -2.78
CA ALA A 207 1.89 12.48 -3.67
C ALA A 207 0.70 13.34 -3.23
N GLY A 208 0.80 14.04 -2.09
CA GLY A 208 -0.24 14.95 -1.60
C GLY A 208 -1.43 14.29 -0.88
N LEU A 209 -1.34 13.01 -0.53
CA LEU A 209 -2.37 12.28 0.25
C LEU A 209 -2.23 12.47 1.76
N LEU A 210 -1.03 12.82 2.19
CA LEU A 210 -0.72 13.18 3.57
C LEU A 210 0.02 14.51 3.58
N GLU A 211 -0.14 15.26 4.65
CA GLU A 211 0.76 16.35 4.98
C GLU A 211 1.69 15.92 6.11
N ARG A 212 2.85 16.59 6.20
CA ARG A 212 3.83 16.30 7.24
C ARG A 212 4.38 17.57 7.87
N ALA A 213 4.32 17.63 9.19
CA ALA A 213 4.99 18.64 10.00
C ALA A 213 5.96 17.99 10.99
N THR A 214 6.84 18.81 11.54
CA THR A 214 7.65 18.49 12.71
C THR A 214 6.94 18.91 13.99
N GLY A 215 7.25 18.27 15.11
CA GLY A 215 6.76 18.74 16.42
C GLY A 215 7.13 20.19 16.71
N ALA A 216 8.26 20.70 16.19
CA ALA A 216 8.64 22.10 16.30
C ALA A 216 7.70 23.05 15.52
N GLU A 217 7.33 22.68 14.29
CA GLU A 217 6.35 23.44 13.48
C GLU A 217 4.96 23.45 14.14
N ILE A 218 4.60 22.35 14.82
CA ILE A 218 3.35 22.27 15.59
C ILE A 218 3.43 23.16 16.83
N ALA A 219 4.48 23.03 17.65
CA ALA A 219 4.64 23.79 18.90
C ALA A 219 4.75 25.31 18.67
N SER A 220 5.27 25.72 17.51
CA SER A 220 5.37 27.14 17.12
C SER A 220 4.07 27.71 16.57
N GLY A 221 3.01 26.91 16.42
CA GLY A 221 1.73 27.35 15.88
C GLY A 221 1.79 27.67 14.38
N ILE A 222 2.83 27.23 13.67
CA ILE A 222 2.93 27.35 12.21
C ILE A 222 1.83 26.50 11.55
N VAL A 223 1.49 25.37 12.16
CA VAL A 223 0.37 24.50 11.80
C VAL A 223 -0.89 25.00 12.53
N GLN A 224 -1.63 25.95 11.95
CA GLN A 224 -2.97 26.32 12.44
C GLN A 224 -4.02 25.46 11.74
N GLY A 225 -4.96 24.87 12.49
CA GLY A 225 -6.05 24.07 11.92
C GLY A 225 -6.23 22.65 12.45
N ALA A 226 -5.49 22.24 13.49
CA ALA A 226 -5.88 21.07 14.29
C ALA A 226 -6.52 21.51 15.62
N PRO A 227 -7.84 21.77 15.65
CA PRO A 227 -8.61 21.71 16.91
C PRO A 227 -8.26 20.44 17.72
N LEU A 228 -7.87 19.37 17.01
CA LEU A 228 -7.54 18.04 17.51
C LEU A 228 -6.15 17.88 18.15
N LEU A 229 -5.30 18.92 18.17
CA LEU A 229 -4.05 18.93 18.98
C LEU A 229 -4.29 19.34 20.44
N GLN A 230 -5.53 19.71 20.78
CA GLN A 230 -5.91 20.21 22.11
C GLN A 230 -6.58 19.16 23.02
N GLU A 231 -6.86 17.96 22.51
CA GLU A 231 -7.30 16.85 23.36
C GLU A 231 -6.10 16.24 24.11
N ASN A 232 -6.36 15.53 25.22
CA ASN A 232 -5.39 14.96 26.18
C ASN A 232 -4.35 13.96 25.60
N ARG A 233 -3.70 14.28 24.48
CA ARG A 233 -2.59 13.54 23.88
C ARG A 233 -1.29 14.25 24.20
N LYS A 234 -0.24 13.47 24.39
CA LYS A 234 1.10 13.97 24.63
C LYS A 234 1.55 14.77 23.40
N GLN A 235 2.00 16.01 23.62
CA GLN A 235 2.56 16.82 22.55
C GLN A 235 3.79 16.12 21.95
N PRO A 236 3.91 16.09 20.61
CA PRO A 236 5.05 15.48 19.95
C PRO A 236 6.34 16.24 20.28
N SER A 237 7.44 15.52 20.39
CA SER A 237 8.76 16.12 20.57
C SER A 237 9.16 16.93 19.32
N PRO A 238 10.02 17.95 19.46
CA PRO A 238 10.37 18.84 18.34
C PRO A 238 10.89 18.14 17.07
N LYS A 239 11.49 16.95 17.21
CA LYS A 239 12.10 16.19 16.12
C LYS A 239 11.16 15.14 15.50
N GLU A 240 10.02 14.86 16.13
CA GLU A 240 9.08 13.87 15.63
C GLU A 240 8.44 14.32 14.31
N ARG A 241 8.22 13.35 13.43
CA ARG A 241 7.46 13.55 12.19
C ARG A 241 6.00 13.25 12.48
N VAL A 242 5.15 14.21 12.18
CA VAL A 242 3.70 14.11 12.39
C VAL A 242 3.01 14.18 11.04
N TYR A 243 2.10 13.24 10.79
CA TYR A 243 1.34 13.12 9.56
C TYR A 243 -0.13 13.46 9.78
N PHE A 244 -0.73 14.07 8.76
CA PHE A 244 -2.12 14.52 8.74
C PHE A 244 -2.79 14.07 7.44
N LEU A 245 -4.07 13.74 7.50
CA LEU A 245 -4.87 13.46 6.30
C LEU A 245 -5.15 14.75 5.51
N THR A 246 -5.08 14.67 4.18
CA THR A 246 -5.38 15.78 3.27
C THR A 246 -6.62 15.51 2.43
N THR A 247 -7.28 16.54 1.93
CA THR A 247 -8.36 16.41 0.95
C THR A 247 -7.84 16.02 -0.44
N THR A 248 -8.18 14.78 -0.81
CA THR A 248 -8.63 14.28 -2.12
C THR A 248 -7.86 14.54 -3.43
N ARG A 249 -7.61 13.43 -4.15
CA ARG A 249 -7.02 13.31 -5.50
C ARG A 249 -7.67 14.15 -6.62
N GLU A 250 -8.90 14.65 -6.46
CA GLU A 250 -9.62 15.41 -7.51
C GLU A 250 -9.26 16.91 -7.51
N ASP A 251 -8.97 17.50 -6.34
CA ASP A 251 -8.42 18.86 -6.23
C ASP A 251 -6.93 18.94 -6.65
N LEU A 252 -6.26 17.78 -6.77
CA LEU A 252 -4.83 17.69 -7.11
C LEU A 252 -4.57 17.53 -8.63
N LEU A 253 -5.61 17.19 -9.41
CA LEU A 253 -5.50 17.00 -10.86
C LEU A 253 -6.11 18.16 -11.66
N GLN A 254 -6.90 19.03 -11.04
CA GLN A 254 -7.30 20.30 -11.64
C GLN A 254 -6.66 21.50 -10.94
N GLU A 255 -6.14 22.38 -11.79
CA GLU A 255 -5.62 23.72 -11.52
C GLU A 255 -4.20 23.83 -10.96
N ASN A 256 -3.43 24.63 -11.71
CA ASN A 256 -2.27 25.43 -11.31
C ASN A 256 -2.49 26.24 -10.01
N ARG A 257 -2.73 25.58 -8.87
CA ARG A 257 -2.67 26.24 -7.58
C ARG A 257 -1.23 26.20 -7.09
N LYS A 258 -0.61 27.39 -7.01
CA LYS A 258 0.68 27.58 -6.34
C LYS A 258 0.54 26.98 -4.94
N GLN A 259 1.40 26.02 -4.59
CA GLN A 259 1.50 25.59 -3.20
C GLN A 259 1.71 26.84 -2.31
N PRO A 260 1.00 26.94 -1.18
CA PRO A 260 1.20 28.05 -0.25
C PRO A 260 2.68 28.15 0.12
N SER A 261 3.19 29.37 0.20
CA SER A 261 4.57 29.59 0.63
C SER A 261 4.80 28.99 2.02
N PRO A 262 6.04 28.68 2.43
CA PRO A 262 6.32 28.14 3.77
C PRO A 262 5.76 28.98 4.94
N LYS A 263 5.39 30.24 4.68
CA LYS A 263 4.79 31.19 5.64
C LYS A 263 3.25 31.15 5.68
N GLU A 264 2.60 30.41 4.77
CA GLU A 264 1.14 30.32 4.58
C GLU A 264 0.60 28.91 4.92
N ARG A 265 1.40 28.06 5.58
CA ARG A 265 1.09 26.66 5.91
C ARG A 265 0.04 26.52 7.03
N VAL A 266 -1.12 27.13 6.85
CA VAL A 266 -2.30 26.80 7.64
C VAL A 266 -2.82 25.46 7.11
N TYR A 267 -2.56 24.39 7.85
CA TYR A 267 -3.04 23.05 7.51
C TYR A 267 -4.50 22.97 7.92
N PHE A 268 -5.37 23.30 6.99
CA PHE A 268 -6.78 22.98 7.14
C PHE A 268 -6.93 21.48 6.96
N LEU A 269 -7.29 20.76 8.03
CA LEU A 269 -8.04 19.50 7.94
C LEU A 269 -9.32 19.85 7.18
N THR A 270 -9.23 19.78 5.85
CA THR A 270 -10.23 20.35 4.94
C THR A 270 -11.40 19.40 4.75
N THR A 271 -11.32 18.21 5.31
CA THR A 271 -12.38 17.22 5.22
C THR A 271 -12.68 16.55 6.53
N THR A 272 -13.97 16.39 6.79
CA THR A 272 -14.49 15.69 7.95
C THR A 272 -14.21 14.19 7.84
N ARG A 273 -14.25 13.47 8.97
CA ARG A 273 -14.17 12.01 8.94
C ARG A 273 -15.24 11.42 8.00
N GLU A 274 -16.42 12.01 8.00
CA GLU A 274 -17.57 11.62 7.20
C GLU A 274 -17.27 11.72 5.70
N GLU A 275 -16.67 12.83 5.26
CA GLU A 275 -16.28 13.04 3.85
C GLU A 275 -15.17 12.07 3.39
N ILE A 276 -14.19 11.73 4.25
CA ILE A 276 -13.21 10.67 3.95
C ILE A 276 -13.92 9.33 3.74
N LEU A 277 -14.85 8.97 4.63
CA LEU A 277 -15.54 7.68 4.56
C LEU A 277 -16.57 7.59 3.43
N GLU A 278 -17.13 8.73 3.00
CA GLU A 278 -17.99 8.80 1.82
C GLU A 278 -17.18 8.55 0.53
N LYS A 279 -16.01 9.18 0.42
CA LYS A 279 -15.13 9.01 -0.74
C LYS A 279 -14.42 7.66 -0.77
N HIS A 280 -14.04 7.16 0.40
CA HIS A 280 -13.28 5.94 0.58
C HIS A 280 -14.00 4.97 1.54
N PRO A 281 -15.16 4.42 1.12
CA PRO A 281 -15.94 3.50 1.93
C PRO A 281 -15.17 2.22 2.30
N GLU A 282 -14.15 1.85 1.52
CA GLU A 282 -13.23 0.75 1.81
C GLU A 282 -12.51 0.92 3.15
N ILE A 283 -12.27 2.16 3.60
CA ILE A 283 -11.68 2.43 4.91
C ILE A 283 -12.62 1.97 6.03
N LYS A 284 -13.94 2.16 5.89
CA LYS A 284 -14.92 1.72 6.88
C LYS A 284 -15.07 0.20 6.90
N ALA A 285 -14.94 -0.44 5.75
CA ALA A 285 -15.07 -1.88 5.59
C ALA A 285 -13.81 -2.65 6.03
N PHE A 286 -12.69 -1.95 6.22
CA PHE A 286 -11.42 -2.54 6.60
C PHE A 286 -11.54 -3.29 7.95
N LYS A 287 -11.18 -4.56 7.93
CA LYS A 287 -10.98 -5.37 9.12
C LYS A 287 -9.51 -5.74 9.18
N LYS A 288 -8.85 -5.37 10.28
CA LYS A 288 -7.48 -5.84 10.56
C LYS A 288 -7.55 -7.36 10.63
N ARG A 289 -6.91 -8.03 9.67
CA ARG A 289 -6.83 -9.49 9.61
C ARG A 289 -5.78 -10.00 10.58
#